data_AF-A0A828LQQ4-F1
#
_entry.id   AF-A0A828LQQ4-F1
#
_cell.length_a   1.000
_cell.length_b   1.000
_cell.length_c   1.000
_cell.angle_alpha   90.00
_cell.angle_beta   90.00
_cell.angle_gamma   90.00
#
_symmetry.space_group_name_H-M   'P 1'
#
loop_
_entity.id
_entity.type
_entity.pdbx_description
1 polymer ?
#
loop_
_entity_poly.entity_id
_entity_poly.type
_entity_poly.pdbx_seq_one_letter_code
_entity_poly.pdbx_strand_id
1 'polypeptide(L)'
;MLTKRILFSLMLIVSPCVVASEKAHELYDSIYGGQPAPDVINRLHKMAESGDADAQSLLGWEYYQPRYDTKPDVQEAIKWFELAAKHGDREAPLALGSIYYDGEQVRVDYAKAYALFNQAAQYGVNLAWSRLGMMYANGQYVEVDCKKAKEYLDKGVHVYGGPEDFLATCQKDMIDRKTVDDTLPVITVTRSGMRDNFLDEGFSCMDSLFATTNKLGEVANLRVTFSIRRPSGKEINQTVGFAPFGLNRLNINFTDYVLDSFTSYSSLILYKPEFERKSCATVRTTIVAATATINGKDVDLMKAGAIEQKW
;
A
#
# COMPACT_ATOMS: atom_id res chain seq x y z
N MET A 1 -29.01 -39.93 -53.37
CA MET A 1 -29.63 -38.62 -53.11
C MET A 1 -29.07 -38.07 -51.80
N LEU A 2 -28.51 -36.86 -51.86
CA LEU A 2 -27.65 -36.22 -50.86
C LEU A 2 -28.30 -36.09 -49.46
N THR A 3 -27.57 -36.56 -48.44
CA THR A 3 -27.77 -36.22 -47.03
C THR A 3 -27.37 -34.78 -46.75
N LYS A 4 -28.33 -33.95 -46.30
CA LYS A 4 -28.10 -32.60 -45.78
C LYS A 4 -27.22 -32.67 -44.52
N ARG A 5 -25.98 -32.17 -44.60
CA ARG A 5 -25.17 -31.82 -43.42
C ARG A 5 -25.56 -30.41 -42.97
N ILE A 6 -26.16 -30.32 -41.78
CA ILE A 6 -26.39 -29.06 -41.08
C ILE A 6 -25.04 -28.65 -40.50
N LEU A 7 -24.43 -27.57 -41.02
CA LEU A 7 -23.30 -26.92 -40.39
C LEU A 7 -23.81 -26.21 -39.12
N PHE A 8 -23.51 -26.77 -37.95
CA PHE A 8 -23.51 -25.99 -36.71
C PHE A 8 -22.29 -25.08 -36.74
N SER A 9 -22.51 -23.79 -37.03
CA SER A 9 -21.51 -22.76 -36.78
C SER A 9 -21.39 -22.61 -35.26
N LEU A 10 -20.35 -23.22 -34.68
CA LEU A 10 -19.93 -22.94 -33.32
C LEU A 10 -19.29 -21.54 -33.35
N MET A 11 -20.11 -20.48 -33.25
CA MET A 11 -19.59 -19.18 -32.85
C MET A 11 -19.06 -19.36 -31.42
N LEU A 12 -17.74 -19.52 -31.30
CA LEU A 12 -17.02 -19.22 -30.08
C LEU A 12 -17.33 -17.75 -29.78
N ILE A 13 -18.33 -17.52 -28.93
CA ILE A 13 -18.48 -16.24 -28.24
C ILE A 13 -17.27 -16.20 -27.31
N VAL A 14 -16.14 -15.74 -27.84
CA VAL A 14 -15.05 -15.25 -27.00
C VAL A 14 -15.71 -14.13 -26.22
N SER A 15 -16.02 -14.37 -24.95
CA SER A 15 -16.64 -13.36 -24.12
C SER A 15 -15.77 -12.11 -24.25
N PRO A 16 -16.33 -10.95 -24.63
CA PRO A 16 -15.53 -9.74 -24.86
C PRO A 16 -14.62 -9.39 -23.68
N CYS A 17 -14.95 -9.90 -22.49
CA CYS A 17 -14.16 -9.83 -21.27
C CYS A 17 -12.70 -10.29 -21.41
N VAL A 18 -12.40 -11.37 -22.16
CA VAL A 18 -11.02 -11.92 -22.25
C VAL A 18 -10.13 -11.11 -23.19
N VAL A 19 -10.71 -10.41 -24.16
CA VAL A 19 -9.97 -9.57 -25.12
C VAL A 19 -9.86 -8.12 -24.62
N ALA A 20 -10.72 -7.72 -23.68
CA ALA A 20 -10.71 -6.39 -23.07
C ALA A 20 -9.57 -6.25 -22.05
N SER A 21 -9.35 -7.30 -21.23
CA SER A 21 -8.29 -7.38 -20.22
C SER A 21 -6.89 -7.08 -20.78
N GLU A 22 -6.51 -7.74 -21.87
CA GLU A 22 -5.17 -7.59 -22.46
C GLU A 22 -4.94 -6.17 -23.01
N LYS A 23 -5.98 -5.52 -23.54
CA LYS A 23 -5.88 -4.18 -24.14
C LYS A 23 -5.68 -3.08 -23.11
N ALA A 24 -6.28 -3.20 -21.91
CA ALA A 24 -6.13 -2.20 -20.87
C ALA A 24 -4.68 -2.16 -20.36
N HIS A 25 -4.11 -3.34 -20.13
CA HIS A 25 -2.71 -3.50 -19.75
C HIS A 25 -1.76 -3.07 -20.87
N GLU A 26 -1.97 -3.51 -22.12
CA GLU A 26 -1.18 -3.05 -23.26
C GLU A 26 -1.19 -1.53 -23.41
N LEU A 27 -2.35 -0.90 -23.22
CA LEU A 27 -2.48 0.54 -23.25
C LEU A 27 -1.67 1.20 -22.11
N TYR A 28 -1.79 0.69 -20.89
CA TYR A 28 -1.14 1.26 -19.73
C TYR A 28 0.38 1.09 -19.72
N ASP A 29 0.89 -0.02 -20.28
CA ASP A 29 2.31 -0.29 -20.42
C ASP A 29 2.91 0.27 -21.72
N SER A 30 2.10 0.91 -22.58
CA SER A 30 2.58 1.44 -23.86
C SER A 30 3.53 2.65 -23.67
N ILE A 31 4.82 2.39 -23.90
CA ILE A 31 5.88 3.41 -23.95
C ILE A 31 6.20 3.70 -25.42
N TYR A 32 5.80 4.87 -25.92
CA TYR A 32 6.13 5.34 -27.26
C TYR A 32 7.32 6.31 -27.21
N GLY A 33 8.47 5.89 -27.75
CA GLY A 33 9.64 6.77 -27.89
C GLY A 33 10.27 7.24 -26.57
N GLY A 34 10.05 6.49 -25.48
CA GLY A 34 10.49 6.86 -24.13
C GLY A 34 9.49 7.69 -23.34
N GLN A 35 8.32 8.01 -23.92
CA GLN A 35 7.22 8.70 -23.25
C GLN A 35 5.96 7.82 -23.21
N PRO A 36 5.13 7.93 -22.17
CA PRO A 36 3.85 7.21 -22.14
C PRO A 36 2.95 7.62 -23.31
N ALA A 37 2.12 6.70 -23.82
CA ALA A 37 1.19 7.06 -24.89
C ALA A 37 0.31 8.27 -24.50
N PRO A 38 0.00 9.18 -25.44
CA PRO A 38 -0.92 10.27 -25.14
C PRO A 38 -2.31 9.73 -24.82
N ASP A 39 -3.04 10.44 -23.95
CA ASP A 39 -4.45 10.17 -23.63
C ASP A 39 -4.72 8.81 -22.94
N VAL A 40 -3.69 8.13 -22.40
CA VAL A 40 -3.85 6.81 -21.75
C VAL A 40 -4.92 6.84 -20.66
N ILE A 41 -4.87 7.83 -19.77
CA ILE A 41 -5.81 7.91 -18.64
C ILE A 41 -7.25 8.11 -19.11
N ASN A 42 -7.49 9.00 -20.08
CA ASN A 42 -8.84 9.20 -20.62
C ASN A 42 -9.36 7.96 -21.37
N ARG A 43 -8.48 7.22 -22.04
CA ARG A 43 -8.83 5.96 -22.70
C ARG A 43 -9.14 4.86 -21.68
N LEU A 44 -8.38 4.76 -20.60
CA LEU A 44 -8.68 3.87 -19.48
C LEU A 44 -10.03 4.22 -18.84
N HIS A 45 -10.35 5.50 -18.63
CA HIS A 45 -11.68 5.92 -18.17
C HIS A 45 -12.80 5.40 -19.08
N LYS A 46 -12.68 5.57 -20.41
CA LYS A 46 -13.71 5.04 -21.34
C LYS A 46 -13.88 3.52 -21.24
N MET A 47 -12.78 2.78 -21.07
CA MET A 47 -12.82 1.32 -20.90
C MET A 47 -13.47 0.95 -19.56
N ALA A 48 -13.04 1.61 -18.48
CA ALA A 48 -13.55 1.39 -17.14
C ALA A 48 -15.04 1.73 -17.00
N GLU A 49 -15.49 2.83 -17.59
CA GLU A 49 -16.91 3.21 -17.68
C GLU A 49 -17.74 2.20 -18.48
N SER A 50 -17.11 1.49 -19.42
CA SER A 50 -17.74 0.42 -20.19
C SER A 50 -17.75 -0.93 -19.45
N GLY A 51 -17.25 -0.99 -18.21
CA GLY A 51 -17.25 -2.18 -17.36
C GLY A 51 -16.00 -3.06 -17.47
N ASP A 52 -14.92 -2.58 -18.09
CA ASP A 52 -13.64 -3.28 -18.13
C ASP A 52 -12.99 -3.29 -16.73
N ALA A 53 -12.91 -4.48 -16.12
CA ALA A 53 -12.44 -4.63 -14.74
C ALA A 53 -10.94 -4.32 -14.58
N ASP A 54 -10.13 -4.65 -15.58
CA ASP A 54 -8.69 -4.38 -15.55
C ASP A 54 -8.43 -2.88 -15.70
N ALA A 55 -9.13 -2.21 -16.61
CA ALA A 55 -9.07 -0.75 -16.72
C ALA A 55 -9.50 -0.05 -15.42
N GLN A 56 -10.52 -0.58 -14.73
CA GLN A 56 -10.92 -0.10 -13.42
C GLN A 56 -9.81 -0.29 -12.39
N SER A 57 -9.17 -1.45 -12.31
CA SER A 57 -8.04 -1.67 -11.39
C SER A 57 -6.82 -0.81 -11.72
N LEU A 58 -6.52 -0.60 -13.01
CA LEU A 58 -5.44 0.27 -13.45
C LEU A 58 -5.70 1.73 -13.06
N LEU A 59 -6.94 2.22 -13.19
CA LEU A 59 -7.31 3.53 -12.65
C LEU A 59 -7.23 3.55 -11.12
N GLY A 60 -7.61 2.46 -10.44
CA GLY A 60 -7.43 2.30 -9.00
C GLY A 60 -5.99 2.55 -8.58
N TRP A 61 -5.04 1.89 -9.24
CA TRP A 61 -3.61 2.08 -8.99
C TRP A 61 -3.14 3.47 -9.39
N GLU A 62 -3.61 4.01 -10.51
CA GLU A 62 -3.23 5.33 -10.97
C GLU A 62 -3.65 6.44 -9.99
N TYR A 63 -4.84 6.34 -9.39
CA TYR A 63 -5.26 7.29 -8.37
C TYR A 63 -4.58 7.04 -7.01
N TYR A 64 -4.14 5.81 -6.71
CA TYR A 64 -3.45 5.50 -5.45
C TYR A 64 -1.97 5.90 -5.46
N GLN A 65 -1.26 5.51 -6.52
CA GLN A 65 0.17 5.73 -6.78
C GLN A 65 0.37 5.96 -8.29
N PRO A 66 0.17 7.20 -8.77
CA PRO A 66 0.19 7.53 -10.19
C PRO A 66 1.50 7.15 -10.89
N ARG A 67 1.40 6.55 -12.08
CA ARG A 67 2.53 6.41 -13.01
C ARG A 67 2.53 7.51 -14.06
N TYR A 68 1.37 8.10 -14.33
CA TYR A 68 1.18 9.21 -15.25
C TYR A 68 0.99 10.52 -14.47
N ASP A 69 0.77 11.63 -15.17
CA ASP A 69 0.48 12.96 -14.57
C ASP A 69 -0.96 13.04 -14.00
N THR A 70 -1.38 12.02 -13.27
CA THR A 70 -2.65 11.98 -12.55
C THR A 70 -2.43 12.47 -11.14
N LYS A 71 -3.32 13.35 -10.66
CA LYS A 71 -3.30 13.74 -9.26
C LYS A 71 -3.77 12.56 -8.39
N PRO A 72 -3.00 12.11 -7.37
CA PRO A 72 -3.45 11.06 -6.47
C PRO A 72 -4.77 11.42 -5.76
N ASP A 73 -5.66 10.44 -5.64
CA ASP A 73 -6.93 10.52 -4.91
C ASP A 73 -7.34 9.12 -4.42
N VAL A 74 -7.06 8.83 -3.15
CA VAL A 74 -7.38 7.52 -2.57
C VAL A 74 -8.86 7.18 -2.59
N GLN A 75 -9.77 8.17 -2.61
CA GLN A 75 -11.21 7.90 -2.64
C GLN A 75 -11.64 7.45 -4.05
N GLU A 76 -11.12 8.07 -5.10
CA GLU A 76 -11.30 7.56 -6.46
C GLU A 76 -10.63 6.19 -6.63
N ALA A 77 -9.44 5.98 -6.06
CA ALA A 77 -8.78 4.67 -6.09
C ALA A 77 -9.68 3.57 -5.48
N ILE A 78 -10.22 3.80 -4.28
CA ILE A 78 -11.14 2.88 -3.60
C ILE A 78 -12.35 2.59 -4.48
N LYS A 79 -13.00 3.63 -5.01
CA LYS A 79 -14.18 3.48 -5.89
C LYS A 79 -13.88 2.62 -7.11
N TRP A 80 -12.74 2.83 -7.76
CA TRP A 80 -12.35 2.06 -8.94
C TRP A 80 -12.04 0.60 -8.62
N PHE A 81 -11.31 0.32 -7.53
CA PHE A 81 -11.11 -1.06 -7.11
C PHE A 81 -12.41 -1.75 -6.66
N GLU A 82 -13.33 -1.02 -6.02
CA GLU A 82 -14.65 -1.57 -5.66
C GLU A 82 -15.45 -1.95 -6.91
N LEU A 83 -15.40 -1.14 -7.97
CA LEU A 83 -15.97 -1.47 -9.27
C LEU A 83 -15.28 -2.65 -9.94
N ALA A 84 -13.94 -2.70 -9.94
CA ALA A 84 -13.17 -3.79 -10.52
C ALA A 84 -13.52 -5.13 -9.86
N ALA A 85 -13.53 -5.16 -8.53
CA ALA A 85 -13.95 -6.33 -7.76
C ALA A 85 -15.37 -6.78 -8.09
N LYS A 86 -16.30 -5.84 -8.28
CA LYS A 86 -17.68 -6.12 -8.70
C LYS A 86 -17.76 -6.67 -10.12
N HIS A 87 -16.90 -6.22 -11.03
CA HIS A 87 -16.84 -6.69 -12.42
C HIS A 87 -15.93 -7.90 -12.63
N GLY A 88 -15.43 -8.50 -11.53
CA GLY A 88 -14.78 -9.81 -11.55
C GLY A 88 -13.26 -9.77 -11.52
N ASP A 89 -12.64 -8.62 -11.30
CA ASP A 89 -11.23 -8.56 -10.93
C ASP A 89 -11.04 -9.22 -9.55
N ARG A 90 -10.23 -10.28 -9.54
CA ARG A 90 -9.97 -11.10 -8.35
C ARG A 90 -8.90 -10.52 -7.43
N GLU A 91 -8.02 -9.67 -7.95
CA GLU A 91 -6.94 -8.99 -7.24
C GLU A 91 -7.40 -7.66 -6.62
N ALA A 92 -8.43 -7.02 -7.18
CA ALA A 92 -8.95 -5.75 -6.66
C ALA A 92 -9.32 -5.77 -5.14
N PRO A 93 -9.91 -6.85 -4.57
CA PRO A 93 -10.12 -6.93 -3.12
C PRO A 93 -8.81 -6.95 -2.32
N LEU A 94 -7.73 -7.53 -2.83
CA LEU A 94 -6.42 -7.50 -2.17
C LEU A 94 -5.88 -6.06 -2.11
N ALA A 95 -6.00 -5.30 -3.20
CA ALA A 95 -5.59 -3.90 -3.26
C ALA A 95 -6.37 -3.05 -2.26
N LEU A 96 -7.72 -3.16 -2.25
CA LEU A 96 -8.57 -2.50 -1.27
C LEU A 96 -8.21 -2.89 0.16
N GLY A 97 -8.01 -4.19 0.42
CA GLY A 97 -7.66 -4.69 1.74
C GLY A 97 -6.34 -4.10 2.22
N SER A 98 -5.37 -3.94 1.33
CA SER A 98 -4.07 -3.31 1.64
C SER A 98 -4.23 -1.83 1.98
N ILE A 99 -5.07 -1.08 1.25
CA ILE A 99 -5.38 0.33 1.56
C ILE A 99 -5.89 0.48 3.01
N TYR A 100 -6.81 -0.38 3.45
CA TYR A 100 -7.35 -0.33 4.81
C TYR A 100 -6.44 -0.95 5.87
N TYR A 101 -5.59 -1.91 5.50
CA TYR A 101 -4.65 -2.55 6.42
C TYR A 101 -3.44 -1.65 6.70
N ASP A 102 -2.83 -1.12 5.64
CA ASP A 102 -1.66 -0.24 5.72
C ASP A 102 -2.09 1.18 6.13
N GLY A 103 -3.25 1.68 5.69
CA GLY A 103 -3.79 2.95 6.20
C GLY A 103 -2.84 4.14 6.05
N GLU A 104 -2.04 4.18 4.98
CA GLU A 104 -1.13 5.28 4.71
C GLU A 104 -1.89 6.54 4.30
N GLN A 105 -2.87 6.38 3.39
CA GLN A 105 -3.68 7.49 2.86
C GLN A 105 -5.08 7.57 3.51
N VAL A 106 -5.50 6.53 4.23
CA VAL A 106 -6.77 6.46 4.99
C VAL A 106 -6.53 5.96 6.41
N ARG A 107 -7.49 6.09 7.33
CA ARG A 107 -7.33 5.46 8.65
C ARG A 107 -7.41 3.93 8.49
N VAL A 108 -6.58 3.23 9.26
CA VAL A 108 -6.57 1.76 9.33
C VAL A 108 -7.95 1.24 9.73
N ASP A 109 -8.42 0.23 9.02
CA ASP A 109 -9.63 -0.54 9.32
C ASP A 109 -9.34 -2.03 9.11
N TYR A 110 -8.87 -2.69 10.18
CA TYR A 110 -8.56 -4.11 10.15
C TYR A 110 -9.78 -4.99 9.90
N ALA A 111 -10.99 -4.56 10.27
CA ALA A 111 -12.20 -5.35 10.01
C ALA A 111 -12.50 -5.39 8.50
N LYS A 112 -12.46 -4.22 7.85
CA LYS A 112 -12.65 -4.11 6.40
C LYS A 112 -11.53 -4.82 5.64
N ALA A 113 -10.28 -4.64 6.06
CA ALA A 113 -9.14 -5.35 5.48
C ALA A 113 -9.29 -6.87 5.59
N TYR A 114 -9.66 -7.39 6.76
CA TYR A 114 -9.87 -8.82 6.98
C TYR A 114 -10.94 -9.39 6.03
N ALA A 115 -12.07 -8.70 5.88
CA ALA A 115 -13.13 -9.12 4.97
C ALA A 115 -12.65 -9.18 3.51
N LEU A 116 -11.95 -8.14 3.06
CA LEU A 116 -11.42 -8.03 1.71
C LEU A 116 -10.33 -9.06 1.41
N PHE A 117 -9.43 -9.32 2.36
CA PHE A 117 -8.42 -10.37 2.20
C PHE A 117 -9.05 -11.77 2.18
N ASN A 118 -10.08 -12.04 2.99
CA ASN A 118 -10.81 -13.32 2.87
C ASN A 118 -11.46 -13.47 1.50
N GLN A 119 -12.05 -12.40 0.96
CA GLN A 119 -12.62 -12.41 -0.39
C GLN A 119 -11.55 -12.71 -1.46
N ALA A 120 -10.41 -12.02 -1.42
CA ALA A 120 -9.29 -12.28 -2.34
C ALA A 120 -8.75 -13.72 -2.21
N ALA A 121 -8.60 -14.22 -0.97
CA ALA A 121 -8.15 -15.58 -0.70
C ALA A 121 -9.11 -16.64 -1.28
N GLN A 122 -10.42 -16.41 -1.20
CA GLN A 122 -11.44 -17.28 -1.83
C GLN A 122 -11.37 -17.27 -3.36
N TYR A 123 -10.89 -16.17 -3.95
CA TYR A 123 -10.63 -16.07 -5.39
C TYR A 123 -9.29 -16.68 -5.82
N GLY A 124 -8.51 -17.22 -4.88
CA GLY A 124 -7.22 -17.87 -5.14
C GLY A 124 -6.02 -16.92 -5.13
N VAL A 125 -6.18 -15.71 -4.60
CA VAL A 125 -5.07 -14.74 -4.48
C VAL A 125 -4.18 -15.12 -3.30
N ASN A 126 -3.01 -15.72 -3.58
CA ASN A 126 -2.14 -16.27 -2.54
C ASN A 126 -1.61 -15.23 -1.56
N LEU A 127 -1.32 -13.99 -2.00
CA LEU A 127 -0.84 -12.94 -1.10
C LEU A 127 -1.89 -12.56 -0.04
N ALA A 128 -3.17 -12.77 -0.31
CA ALA A 128 -4.23 -12.54 0.67
C ALA A 128 -4.13 -13.53 1.86
N TRP A 129 -3.73 -14.78 1.63
CA TRP A 129 -3.46 -15.74 2.71
C TRP A 129 -2.32 -15.27 3.60
N SER A 130 -1.24 -14.75 3.01
CA SER A 130 -0.12 -14.19 3.75
C SER A 130 -0.54 -13.01 4.63
N ARG A 131 -1.37 -12.09 4.11
CA ARG A 131 -1.92 -10.96 4.87
C ARG A 131 -2.80 -11.43 6.03
N LEU A 132 -3.70 -12.39 5.79
CA LEU A 132 -4.51 -12.99 6.86
C LEU A 132 -3.65 -13.70 7.91
N GLY A 133 -2.59 -14.39 7.50
CA GLY A 133 -1.64 -15.04 8.40
C GLY A 133 -0.98 -14.05 9.36
N MET A 134 -0.58 -12.87 8.87
CA MET A 134 -0.06 -11.80 9.72
C MET A 134 -1.11 -11.20 10.63
N MET A 135 -2.36 -11.05 10.18
CA MET A 135 -3.44 -10.58 11.05
C MET A 135 -3.66 -11.52 12.25
N TYR A 136 -3.61 -12.84 12.03
CA TYR A 136 -3.64 -13.83 13.12
C TYR A 136 -2.38 -13.83 13.97
N ALA A 137 -1.20 -13.59 13.41
CA ALA A 137 0.04 -13.46 14.19
C ALA A 137 0.04 -12.19 15.06
N ASN A 138 -0.61 -11.14 14.57
CA ASN A 138 -0.61 -9.83 15.21
C ASN A 138 -1.81 -9.59 16.14
N GLY A 139 -2.89 -10.33 15.99
CA GLY A 139 -4.14 -10.07 16.70
C GLY A 139 -4.88 -8.85 16.16
N GLN A 140 -4.77 -8.59 14.85
CA GLN A 140 -5.44 -7.45 14.19
C GLN A 140 -6.83 -7.88 13.75
N TYR A 141 -7.87 -7.32 14.37
CA TYR A 141 -9.30 -7.69 14.24
C TYR A 141 -9.67 -9.09 14.76
N VAL A 142 -8.78 -10.07 14.65
CA VAL A 142 -8.90 -11.43 15.20
C VAL A 142 -8.01 -11.60 16.43
N GLU A 143 -8.29 -12.60 17.27
CA GLU A 143 -7.36 -12.97 18.36
C GLU A 143 -6.08 -13.59 17.80
N VAL A 144 -4.98 -13.49 18.56
CA VAL A 144 -3.71 -14.10 18.18
C VAL A 144 -3.86 -15.63 18.13
N ASP A 145 -3.58 -16.22 16.97
CA ASP A 145 -3.53 -17.68 16.77
C ASP A 145 -2.29 -18.03 15.95
N CYS A 146 -1.20 -18.39 16.63
CA CYS A 146 0.07 -18.73 15.98
C CYS A 146 -0.02 -19.96 15.07
N LYS A 147 -0.92 -20.92 15.36
CA LYS A 147 -1.06 -22.12 14.50
C LYS A 147 -1.76 -21.75 13.21
N LYS A 148 -2.85 -21.00 13.30
CA LYS A 148 -3.59 -20.52 12.13
C LYS A 148 -2.79 -19.51 11.32
N ALA A 149 -2.03 -18.63 11.98
CA ALA A 149 -1.08 -17.75 11.34
C ALA A 149 -0.08 -18.55 10.50
N LYS A 150 0.54 -19.58 11.08
CA LYS A 150 1.46 -20.47 10.34
C LYS A 150 0.76 -21.15 9.17
N GLU A 151 -0.40 -21.74 9.40
CA GLU A 151 -1.17 -22.42 8.34
C GLU A 151 -1.44 -21.48 7.15
N TYR A 152 -1.80 -20.22 7.42
CA TYR A 152 -2.13 -19.25 6.39
C TYR A 152 -0.87 -18.70 5.69
N LEU A 153 0.23 -18.50 6.43
CA LEU A 153 1.52 -18.15 5.83
C LEU A 153 2.03 -19.27 4.92
N ASP A 154 1.89 -20.54 5.33
CA ASP A 154 2.29 -21.71 4.52
C ASP A 154 1.44 -21.87 3.24
N LYS A 155 0.20 -21.35 3.22
CA LYS A 155 -0.67 -21.29 2.03
C LYS A 155 -0.38 -20.09 1.13
N GLY A 156 0.25 -19.06 1.66
CA GLY A 156 0.42 -17.78 0.99
C GLY A 156 1.60 -17.73 0.03
N VAL A 157 2.04 -16.51 -0.28
CA VAL A 157 3.31 -16.32 -1.00
C VAL A 157 4.51 -16.56 -0.08
N HIS A 158 5.68 -16.76 -0.70
CA HIS A 158 6.94 -16.86 0.03
C HIS A 158 7.14 -15.64 0.93
N VAL A 159 7.61 -15.90 2.15
CA VAL A 159 7.97 -14.87 3.12
C VAL A 159 9.47 -14.68 3.14
N TYR A 160 9.90 -13.43 3.19
CA TYR A 160 11.29 -13.04 3.37
C TYR A 160 11.52 -12.66 4.84
N GLY A 161 12.70 -13.03 5.36
CA GLY A 161 12.98 -12.91 6.80
C GLY A 161 12.16 -13.93 7.60
N GLY A 162 11.73 -13.55 8.79
CA GLY A 162 11.02 -14.45 9.69
C GLY A 162 11.95 -15.31 10.57
N PRO A 163 11.45 -15.80 11.71
CA PRO A 163 12.16 -16.75 12.56
C PRO A 163 12.20 -18.16 11.94
N GLU A 164 13.28 -18.91 12.20
CA GLU A 164 13.36 -20.34 11.83
C GLU A 164 12.24 -21.17 12.48
N ASP A 165 11.99 -20.96 13.78
CA ASP A 165 10.85 -21.52 14.50
C ASP A 165 9.77 -20.45 14.69
N PHE A 166 8.89 -20.35 13.69
CA PHE A 166 7.75 -19.43 13.73
C PHE A 166 6.82 -19.65 14.91
N LEU A 167 6.50 -20.90 15.26
CA LEU A 167 5.51 -21.17 16.31
C LEU A 167 6.04 -20.76 17.68
N ALA A 168 7.27 -21.15 18.01
CA ALA A 168 7.89 -20.75 19.26
C ALA A 168 8.06 -19.23 19.35
N THR A 169 8.48 -18.59 18.26
CA THR A 169 8.70 -17.13 18.23
C THR A 169 7.39 -16.37 18.33
N CYS A 170 6.34 -16.76 17.61
CA CYS A 170 5.01 -16.15 17.70
C CYS A 170 4.43 -16.28 19.12
N GLN A 171 4.57 -17.44 19.76
CA GLN A 171 4.09 -17.64 21.14
C GLN A 171 4.85 -16.76 22.14
N LYS A 172 6.18 -16.69 22.01
CA LYS A 172 7.01 -15.81 22.83
C LYS A 172 6.62 -14.35 22.63
N ASP A 173 6.50 -13.92 21.37
CA ASP A 173 6.13 -12.56 21.01
C ASP A 173 4.74 -12.17 21.56
N MET A 174 3.75 -13.05 21.44
CA MET A 174 2.43 -12.88 22.05
C MET A 174 2.50 -12.65 23.57
N ILE A 175 3.39 -13.35 24.28
CA ILE A 175 3.60 -13.16 25.72
C ILE A 175 4.31 -11.83 25.97
N ASP A 176 5.39 -11.55 25.24
CA ASP A 176 6.19 -10.34 25.41
C ASP A 176 5.33 -9.07 25.25
N ARG A 177 4.42 -9.03 24.27
CA ARG A 177 3.48 -7.90 24.06
C ARG A 177 2.60 -7.60 25.27
N LYS A 178 2.24 -8.61 26.08
CA LYS A 178 1.43 -8.44 27.31
C LYS A 178 2.22 -7.88 28.48
N THR A 179 3.55 -7.91 28.40
CA THR A 179 4.45 -7.45 29.47
C THR A 179 4.98 -6.04 29.25
N VAL A 180 4.69 -5.44 28.09
CA VAL A 180 5.08 -4.08 27.76
C VAL A 180 4.32 -3.10 28.66
N ASP A 181 5.04 -2.21 29.33
CA ASP A 181 4.42 -1.17 30.16
C ASP A 181 3.72 -0.08 29.32
N ASP A 182 2.89 0.75 29.96
CA ASP A 182 2.07 1.77 29.29
C ASP A 182 2.83 3.05 28.88
N THR A 183 4.16 3.15 29.08
CA THR A 183 4.91 4.34 28.67
C THR A 183 4.90 4.50 27.14
N LEU A 184 4.84 5.74 26.67
CA LEU A 184 4.85 6.00 25.23
C LEU A 184 6.21 5.64 24.60
N PRO A 185 6.22 5.09 23.37
CA PRO A 185 7.44 4.93 22.60
C PRO A 185 8.00 6.29 22.18
N VAL A 186 9.28 6.32 21.80
CA VAL A 186 9.84 7.41 21.00
C VAL A 186 9.83 6.96 19.55
N ILE A 187 9.15 7.74 18.70
CA ILE A 187 9.14 7.54 17.25
C ILE A 187 10.22 8.43 16.64
N THR A 188 11.19 7.82 15.96
CA THR A 188 12.24 8.57 15.25
C THR A 188 11.93 8.57 13.76
N VAL A 189 11.82 9.76 13.16
CA VAL A 189 11.67 9.92 11.72
C VAL A 189 13.02 10.29 11.11
N THR A 190 13.47 9.48 10.15
CA THR A 190 14.70 9.68 9.40
C THR A 190 14.43 9.76 7.90
N ARG A 191 15.41 10.29 7.16
CA ARG A 191 15.36 10.42 5.71
C ARG A 191 16.56 9.72 5.11
N SER A 192 16.33 8.86 4.13
CA SER A 192 17.42 8.29 3.33
C SER A 192 17.97 9.33 2.36
N GLY A 193 19.30 9.30 2.16
CA GLY A 193 19.98 10.09 1.14
C GLY A 193 19.76 9.57 -0.29
N MET A 194 19.16 8.39 -0.45
CA MET A 194 18.76 7.88 -1.78
C MET A 194 17.53 8.62 -2.26
N ARG A 195 17.71 9.43 -3.29
CA ARG A 195 16.62 10.07 -4.02
C ARG A 195 16.34 9.24 -5.24
N ASP A 196 15.27 8.47 -5.17
CA ASP A 196 14.83 7.67 -6.29
C ASP A 196 14.48 8.60 -7.46
N ASN A 197 15.29 8.50 -8.52
CA ASN A 197 15.13 9.25 -9.77
C ASN A 197 14.19 8.50 -10.74
N PHE A 198 13.36 7.60 -10.24
CA PHE A 198 12.51 6.78 -11.08
C PHE A 198 11.26 7.55 -11.47
N LEU A 199 11.28 8.05 -12.72
CA LEU A 199 10.18 8.48 -13.60
C LEU A 199 10.17 9.99 -13.92
N ASP A 200 10.47 10.31 -15.18
CA ASP A 200 10.38 11.66 -15.74
C ASP A 200 8.92 11.98 -16.07
N GLU A 201 8.39 13.05 -15.47
CA GLU A 201 7.74 14.21 -16.11
C GLU A 201 6.89 14.98 -15.08
N GLY A 202 6.23 14.31 -14.12
CA GLY A 202 5.28 14.91 -13.15
C GLY A 202 5.78 15.31 -11.74
N PHE A 203 6.84 14.69 -11.21
CA PHE A 203 7.40 15.04 -9.89
C PHE A 203 8.84 15.52 -9.97
N SER A 204 9.25 16.30 -8.97
CA SER A 204 10.59 16.89 -8.88
C SER A 204 11.57 15.99 -8.16
N CYS A 205 11.12 15.37 -7.06
CA CYS A 205 11.88 14.40 -6.27
C CYS A 205 10.96 13.72 -5.25
N MET A 206 11.42 12.56 -4.78
CA MET A 206 10.81 11.79 -3.71
C MET A 206 11.85 11.60 -2.59
N ASP A 207 11.52 12.04 -1.38
CA ASP A 207 12.32 11.78 -0.19
C ASP A 207 11.80 10.50 0.48
N SER A 208 12.67 9.50 0.59
CA SER A 208 12.41 8.25 1.29
C SER A 208 12.49 8.46 2.80
N LEU A 209 11.35 8.36 3.49
CA LEU A 209 11.20 8.57 4.92
C LEU A 209 11.06 7.24 5.65
N PHE A 210 11.69 7.14 6.82
CA PHE A 210 11.57 5.98 7.70
C PHE A 210 11.10 6.45 9.07
N ALA A 211 10.12 5.76 9.64
CA ALA A 211 9.69 5.94 11.02
C ALA A 211 10.06 4.68 11.80
N THR A 212 10.82 4.84 12.88
CA THR A 212 11.19 3.73 13.77
C THR A 212 10.66 3.95 15.16
N THR A 213 10.32 2.86 15.86
CA THR A 213 9.91 2.88 17.28
C THR A 213 10.94 2.15 18.11
N ASN A 214 11.25 2.67 19.29
CA ASN A 214 12.20 2.04 20.22
C ASN A 214 11.55 0.99 21.14
N LYS A 215 10.25 0.74 20.99
CA LYS A 215 9.47 -0.07 21.93
C LYS A 215 8.47 -0.96 21.20
N LEU A 216 8.31 -2.19 21.71
CA LEU A 216 7.31 -3.13 21.22
C LEU A 216 5.92 -2.59 21.55
N GLY A 217 5.03 -2.59 20.58
CA GLY A 217 3.71 -1.99 20.67
C GLY A 217 3.29 -1.44 19.32
N GLU A 218 2.03 -1.58 19.00
CA GLU A 218 1.49 -1.09 17.73
C GLU A 218 1.60 0.42 17.66
N VAL A 219 2.25 0.90 16.60
CA VAL A 219 2.15 2.26 16.09
C VAL A 219 1.35 2.18 14.79
N ALA A 220 0.09 2.59 14.83
CA ALA A 220 -0.80 2.64 13.67
C ALA A 220 -1.24 4.08 13.38
N ASN A 221 -1.79 4.34 12.19
CA ASN A 221 -2.30 5.65 11.80
C ASN A 221 -1.30 6.79 12.00
N LEU A 222 0.01 6.52 11.92
CA LEU A 222 1.01 7.55 12.07
C LEU A 222 0.85 8.55 10.92
N ARG A 223 0.71 9.82 11.28
CA ARG A 223 0.60 10.97 10.38
C ARG A 223 1.61 12.01 10.81
N VAL A 224 2.55 12.33 9.93
CA VAL A 224 3.59 13.32 10.17
C VAL A 224 3.43 14.45 9.16
N THR A 225 3.20 15.66 9.65
CA THR A 225 3.11 16.87 8.83
C THR A 225 4.45 17.58 8.82
N PHE A 226 4.99 17.76 7.63
CA PHE A 226 6.21 18.52 7.39
C PHE A 226 5.87 19.91 6.88
N SER A 227 6.45 20.95 7.49
CA SER A 227 6.64 22.24 6.82
C SER A 227 7.83 22.14 5.87
N ILE A 228 7.60 22.55 4.63
CA ILE A 228 8.51 22.44 3.52
C ILE A 228 8.73 23.83 2.95
N ARG A 229 9.97 24.31 3.01
CA ARG A 229 10.32 25.63 2.46
C ARG A 229 10.59 25.52 0.96
N ARG A 230 9.76 26.18 0.15
CA ARG A 230 9.95 26.22 -1.30
C ARG A 230 11.15 27.09 -1.70
N PRO A 231 11.71 26.90 -2.91
CA PRO A 231 12.74 27.79 -3.45
C PRO A 231 12.30 29.26 -3.52
N SER A 232 11.01 29.51 -3.75
CA SER A 232 10.40 30.85 -3.73
C SER A 232 10.35 31.49 -2.33
N GLY A 233 10.68 30.75 -1.26
CA GLY A 233 10.69 31.21 0.12
C GLY A 233 9.38 30.98 0.89
N LYS A 234 8.26 30.66 0.22
CA LYS A 234 6.98 30.37 0.89
C LYS A 234 6.93 28.91 1.38
N GLU A 235 6.47 28.72 2.61
CA GLU A 235 6.26 27.39 3.21
C GLU A 235 4.94 26.76 2.77
N ILE A 236 4.96 25.43 2.66
CA ILE A 236 3.79 24.58 2.49
C ILE A 236 3.83 23.46 3.52
N ASN A 237 2.67 22.94 3.90
CA ASN A 237 2.57 21.78 4.78
C ASN A 237 2.10 20.57 3.98
N GLN A 238 2.75 19.43 4.20
CA GLN A 238 2.35 18.15 3.63
C GLN A 238 2.36 17.08 4.71
N THR A 239 1.28 16.31 4.78
CA THR A 239 1.15 15.20 5.72
C THR A 239 1.45 13.89 5.02
N VAL A 240 2.30 13.08 5.63
CA VAL A 240 2.68 11.74 5.18
C VAL A 240 2.16 10.73 6.19
N GLY A 241 1.56 9.65 5.69
CA GLY A 241 1.12 8.53 6.51
C GLY A 241 2.06 7.34 6.38
N PHE A 242 2.14 6.57 7.46
CA PHE A 242 2.98 5.36 7.55
C PHE A 242 2.11 4.16 7.89
N ALA A 243 2.45 3.01 7.32
CA ALA A 243 1.82 1.73 7.63
C ALA A 243 2.06 1.30 9.09
N PRO A 244 1.20 0.46 9.71
CA PRO A 244 1.41 -0.01 11.07
C PRO A 244 2.72 -0.77 11.27
N PHE A 245 3.42 -0.46 12.37
CA PHE A 245 4.70 -1.07 12.74
C PHE A 245 4.86 -1.16 14.26
N GLY A 246 5.95 -1.75 14.74
CA GLY A 246 6.25 -1.99 16.15
C GLY A 246 5.48 -3.15 16.78
N LEU A 247 4.62 -3.82 16.01
CA LEU A 247 3.63 -4.80 16.49
C LEU A 247 4.25 -6.06 17.11
N ASN A 248 5.36 -6.54 16.55
CA ASN A 248 5.88 -7.89 16.82
C ASN A 248 7.41 -7.97 16.59
N ARG A 249 8.01 -9.12 16.91
CA ARG A 249 9.42 -9.44 16.66
C ARG A 249 9.62 -10.55 15.61
N LEU A 250 8.64 -10.75 14.75
CA LEU A 250 8.68 -11.80 13.73
C LEU A 250 9.55 -11.39 12.55
N ASN A 251 9.67 -10.10 12.22
CA ASN A 251 10.47 -9.61 11.09
C ASN A 251 10.13 -10.32 9.77
N ILE A 252 8.84 -10.57 9.55
CA ILE A 252 8.30 -11.20 8.34
C ILE A 252 7.98 -10.11 7.33
N ASN A 253 8.46 -10.27 6.11
CA ASN A 253 8.17 -9.41 4.96
C ASN A 253 7.66 -10.23 3.78
N PHE A 254 6.88 -9.61 2.91
CA PHE A 254 6.36 -10.23 1.67
C PHE A 254 7.02 -9.69 0.41
N THR A 255 7.94 -8.75 0.58
CA THR A 255 8.80 -8.21 -0.46
C THR A 255 10.26 -8.49 -0.07
N ASP A 256 11.15 -8.39 -1.04
CA ASP A 256 12.59 -8.50 -0.86
C ASP A 256 13.21 -7.30 -0.12
N TYR A 257 12.44 -6.23 0.07
CA TYR A 257 12.77 -5.12 0.96
C TYR A 257 12.62 -5.54 2.43
N VAL A 258 13.72 -5.92 3.05
CA VAL A 258 13.75 -6.34 4.46
C VAL A 258 13.76 -5.11 5.36
N LEU A 259 12.57 -4.68 5.80
CA LEU A 259 12.43 -3.82 6.97
C LEU A 259 12.21 -4.69 8.21
N ASP A 260 12.79 -4.29 9.34
CA ASP A 260 12.43 -4.91 10.61
C ASP A 260 11.00 -4.51 11.02
N SER A 261 10.40 -5.28 11.92
CA SER A 261 9.04 -5.03 12.40
C SER A 261 8.88 -3.73 13.19
N PHE A 262 9.96 -3.00 13.47
CA PHE A 262 9.98 -1.75 14.23
C PHE A 262 10.15 -0.52 13.33
N THR A 263 10.11 -0.71 12.01
CA THR A 263 10.33 0.32 11.02
C THR A 263 9.17 0.34 10.03
N SER A 264 8.64 1.53 9.75
CA SER A 264 7.79 1.78 8.59
C SER A 264 8.50 2.70 7.61
N TYR A 265 8.21 2.51 6.34
CA TYR A 265 8.64 3.38 5.25
C TYR A 265 7.46 4.24 4.77
N SER A 266 7.75 5.42 4.24
CA SER A 266 6.82 6.21 3.44
C SER A 266 7.60 7.19 2.56
N SER A 267 6.91 7.85 1.64
CA SER A 267 7.53 8.74 0.66
C SER A 267 6.96 10.15 0.77
N LEU A 268 7.84 11.15 0.89
CA LEU A 268 7.48 12.55 0.73
C LEU A 268 7.72 12.96 -0.73
N ILE A 269 6.64 13.11 -1.49
CA ILE A 269 6.70 13.48 -2.91
C ILE A 269 6.59 14.99 -3.06
N LEU A 270 7.54 15.58 -3.79
CA LEU A 270 7.57 17.00 -4.13
C LEU A 270 7.27 17.18 -5.61
N TYR A 271 6.14 17.82 -5.92
CA TYR A 271 5.62 17.96 -7.29
C TYR A 271 6.16 19.20 -8.02
N LYS A 272 6.13 19.13 -9.36
CA LYS A 272 6.33 20.30 -10.24
C LYS A 272 5.00 21.08 -10.35
N PRO A 273 5.05 22.38 -10.68
CA PRO A 273 6.24 23.22 -10.87
C PRO A 273 6.81 23.78 -9.56
N GLU A 274 6.23 23.45 -8.40
CA GLU A 274 6.61 24.02 -7.11
C GLU A 274 8.05 23.70 -6.71
N PHE A 275 8.53 22.52 -7.12
CA PHE A 275 9.89 22.06 -6.92
C PHE A 275 10.51 21.70 -8.27
N GLU A 276 11.79 22.00 -8.42
CA GLU A 276 12.60 21.57 -9.56
C GLU A 276 13.69 20.58 -9.11
N ARG A 277 14.11 19.66 -9.98
CA ARG A 277 15.07 18.59 -9.66
C ARG A 277 16.35 19.11 -9.00
N LYS A 278 16.87 20.25 -9.46
CA LYS A 278 18.08 20.91 -8.89
C LYS A 278 17.84 21.46 -7.48
N SER A 279 16.61 21.85 -7.16
CA SER A 279 16.24 22.44 -5.87
C SER A 279 16.06 21.41 -4.76
N CYS A 280 15.81 20.15 -5.10
CA CYS A 280 15.57 19.09 -4.12
C CYS A 280 16.67 18.97 -3.06
N ALA A 281 17.94 19.23 -3.41
CA ALA A 281 19.08 19.14 -2.49
C ALA A 281 19.04 20.17 -1.36
N THR A 282 18.33 21.27 -1.58
CA THR A 282 18.27 22.40 -0.64
C THR A 282 16.93 22.49 0.09
N VAL A 283 15.95 21.64 -0.26
CA VAL A 283 14.67 21.59 0.43
C VAL A 283 14.88 21.13 1.88
N ARG A 284 14.51 22.03 2.79
CA ARG A 284 14.50 21.76 4.23
C ARG A 284 13.09 21.43 4.65
N THR A 285 12.98 20.37 5.45
CA THR A 285 11.73 19.87 6.03
C THR A 285 11.83 19.90 7.54
N THR A 286 10.76 20.33 8.20
CA THR A 286 10.61 20.30 9.66
C THR A 286 9.27 19.72 10.02
N ILE A 287 9.22 18.76 10.94
CA ILE A 287 7.99 18.22 11.49
C ILE A 287 7.31 19.33 12.30
N VAL A 288 6.06 19.64 11.93
CA VAL A 288 5.25 20.67 12.58
C VAL A 288 3.98 20.12 13.23
N ALA A 289 3.62 18.87 12.93
CA ALA A 289 2.60 18.13 13.65
C ALA A 289 2.86 16.62 13.47
N ALA A 290 2.50 15.84 14.48
CA ALA A 290 2.55 14.39 14.37
C ALA A 290 1.51 13.73 15.29
N THR A 291 0.75 12.79 14.74
CA THR A 291 -0.25 12.00 15.47
C THR A 291 -0.11 10.52 15.15
N ALA A 292 -0.46 9.64 16.08
CA ALA A 292 -0.51 8.21 15.86
C ALA A 292 -1.51 7.54 16.81
N THR A 293 -1.96 6.34 16.46
CA THR A 293 -2.63 5.43 17.38
C THR A 293 -1.58 4.49 17.98
N ILE A 294 -1.28 4.65 19.27
CA ILE A 294 -0.33 3.83 20.02
C ILE A 294 -1.11 2.83 20.87
N ASN A 295 -0.99 1.53 20.58
CA ASN A 295 -1.72 0.46 21.29
C ASN A 295 -3.23 0.78 21.45
N GLY A 296 -3.86 1.24 20.36
CA GLY A 296 -5.29 1.59 20.33
C GLY A 296 -5.67 2.97 20.89
N LYS A 297 -4.71 3.78 21.37
CA LYS A 297 -4.98 5.15 21.87
C LYS A 297 -4.40 6.19 20.92
N ASP A 298 -5.21 7.16 20.50
CA ASP A 298 -4.73 8.27 19.67
C ASP A 298 -3.88 9.24 20.53
N VAL A 299 -2.71 9.61 20.00
CA VAL A 299 -1.69 10.43 20.68
C VAL A 299 -1.21 11.55 19.76
N ASP A 300 -1.15 12.76 20.29
CA ASP A 300 -0.38 13.87 19.71
C ASP A 300 1.08 13.72 20.14
N LEU A 301 1.92 13.27 19.21
CA LEU A 301 3.30 12.87 19.50
C LEU A 301 4.19 14.08 19.81
N MET A 302 3.92 15.24 19.21
CA MET A 302 4.71 16.44 19.51
C MET A 302 4.40 16.96 20.91
N LYS A 303 3.11 17.02 21.27
CA LYS A 303 2.69 17.44 22.62
C LYS A 303 3.19 16.47 23.70
N ALA A 304 3.28 15.18 23.37
CA ALA A 304 3.79 14.15 24.27
C ALA A 304 5.32 14.10 24.35
N GLY A 305 6.06 14.80 23.48
CA GLY A 305 7.52 14.67 23.38
C GLY A 305 7.96 13.27 22.91
N ALA A 306 7.13 12.60 22.12
CA ALA A 306 7.28 11.21 21.70
C ALA A 306 7.71 11.07 20.23
N ILE A 307 8.20 12.15 19.61
CA ILE A 307 8.70 12.13 18.24
C ILE A 307 10.01 12.91 18.09
N GLU A 308 10.94 12.35 17.32
CA GLU A 308 12.23 12.95 16.97
C GLU A 308 12.40 12.98 15.45
N GLN A 309 13.00 14.06 14.94
CA GLN A 309 13.41 14.17 13.54
C GLN A 309 14.94 14.11 13.44
N LYS A 310 15.49 13.19 12.64
CA LYS A 310 16.93 13.03 12.43
C LYS A 310 17.26 12.92 10.94
N TRP A 311 17.91 13.95 10.40
CA TRP A 311 18.37 14.02 9.00
C TRP A 311 19.87 13.83 8.87
#